data_AF-A0A9P6EVV2-F1
#
_entry.id   AF-A0A9P6EVV2-F1
#
_cell.length_a   1.000
_cell.length_b   1.000
_cell.length_c   1.000
_cell.angle_alpha   90.00
_cell.angle_beta   90.00
_cell.angle_gamma   90.00
#
_symmetry.space_group_name_H-M   'P 1'
#
loop_
_entity.id
_entity.type
_entity.pdbx_description
1 polymer ?
#
loop_
_entity_poly.entity_id
_entity_poly.type
_entity_poly.pdbx_seq_one_letter_code
_entity_poly.pdbx_strand_id
1 'polypeptide(L)'
;MLIIAIGTGGIKPCVSSHGGDQYLPSQEAAKDFFFNMFYVAINIGGLLTTFIVPELSKIHCYGQKSCYSGAFLLPTIIFGLALVVFAAGHRFYRIVPPLGEFLPWKAIKATHLAATRNRNATPEERAARGHWLNFAEEEYGGVFLEEVRDFGLVLVPVVIPFSFCWMLYNQNSNEWSN
;
A
#
# COMPACT_ATOMS: atom_id res chain seq x y z
N MET A 1 -4.66 -16.16 10.83
CA MET A 1 -4.60 -14.69 10.71
C MET A 1 -3.26 -14.17 10.20
N LEU A 2 -2.12 -14.57 10.77
CA LEU A 2 -0.80 -14.07 10.35
C LEU A 2 -0.50 -14.24 8.84
N ILE A 3 -0.81 -15.41 8.27
CA ILE A 3 -0.63 -15.67 6.82
C ILE A 3 -1.52 -14.75 5.97
N ILE A 4 -2.77 -14.52 6.38
CA ILE A 4 -3.70 -13.62 5.69
C ILE A 4 -3.19 -12.18 5.78
N ALA A 5 -2.70 -11.76 6.95
CA ALA A 5 -2.14 -10.42 7.15
C ALA A 5 -0.90 -10.19 6.25
N ILE A 6 0.02 -11.14 6.20
CA ILE A 6 1.20 -11.06 5.34
C ILE A 6 0.79 -11.06 3.86
N GLY A 7 -0.10 -11.97 3.45
CA GLY A 7 -0.55 -12.06 2.06
C GLY A 7 -1.27 -10.80 1.59
N THR A 8 -2.21 -10.29 2.39
CA THR A 8 -2.96 -9.06 2.07
C THR A 8 -2.08 -7.81 2.15
N GLY A 9 -1.12 -7.76 3.08
CA GLY A 9 -0.16 -6.66 3.19
C GLY A 9 0.81 -6.61 2.00
N GLY A 10 1.27 -7.76 1.53
CA GLY A 10 2.19 -7.85 0.39
C GLY A 10 1.52 -7.61 -0.97
N ILE A 11 0.31 -8.14 -1.19
CA ILE A 11 -0.34 -8.06 -2.51
C ILE A 11 -0.88 -6.66 -2.84
N LYS A 12 -1.37 -5.93 -1.84
CA LYS A 12 -1.99 -4.60 -2.03
C LYS A 12 -1.08 -3.59 -2.75
N PRO A 13 0.17 -3.34 -2.31
CA PRO A 13 1.05 -2.40 -3.01
C PRO A 13 1.49 -2.92 -4.38
N CYS A 14 1.55 -4.23 -4.58
CA CYS A 14 1.96 -4.83 -5.86
C CYS A 14 0.88 -4.75 -6.93
N VAL A 15 -0.40 -4.90 -6.58
CA VAL A 15 -1.50 -4.87 -7.58
C VAL A 15 -1.74 -3.46 -8.10
N SER A 16 -1.71 -2.45 -7.23
CA SER A 16 -1.91 -1.05 -7.64
C SER A 16 -0.76 -0.54 -8.51
N SER A 17 0.49 -0.85 -8.14
CA SER A 17 1.67 -0.52 -8.95
C SER A 17 1.64 -1.24 -10.29
N HIS A 18 1.44 -2.56 -10.30
CA HIS A 18 1.37 -3.35 -11.54
C HIS A 18 0.26 -2.87 -12.48
N GLY A 19 -0.92 -2.51 -11.95
CA GLY A 19 -2.02 -1.97 -12.75
C GLY A 19 -1.70 -0.60 -13.36
N GLY A 20 -1.05 0.29 -12.59
CA GLY A 20 -0.60 1.59 -13.08
C GLY A 20 0.49 1.48 -14.16
N ASP A 21 1.40 0.52 -14.01
CA ASP A 21 2.52 0.25 -14.92
C ASP A 21 2.09 -0.21 -16.33
N GLN A 22 0.83 -0.62 -16.49
CA GLN A 22 0.29 -1.01 -17.80
C GLN A 22 0.12 0.19 -18.75
N TYR A 23 -0.03 1.41 -18.20
CA TYR A 23 -0.28 2.62 -18.98
C TYR A 23 1.03 3.36 -19.29
N LEU A 24 1.13 3.91 -20.50
CA LEU A 24 2.24 4.81 -20.84
C LEU A 24 2.01 6.21 -20.25
N PRO A 25 3.07 7.03 -20.07
CA PRO A 25 2.92 8.41 -19.60
C PRO A 25 1.97 9.26 -20.47
N SER A 26 1.84 8.95 -21.76
CA SER A 26 0.90 9.60 -22.67
C SER A 26 -0.57 9.22 -22.45
N GLN A 27 -0.85 8.21 -21.61
CA GLN A 27 -2.19 7.65 -21.38
C GLN A 27 -2.70 7.97 -19.95
N GLU A 28 -2.38 9.16 -19.44
CA GLU A 28 -2.73 9.57 -18.08
C GLU A 28 -4.24 9.51 -17.80
N ALA A 29 -5.08 9.98 -18.73
CA ALA A 29 -6.53 9.93 -18.59
C ALA A 29 -7.09 8.49 -18.45
N ALA A 30 -6.48 7.52 -19.15
CA ALA A 30 -6.88 6.12 -19.05
C ALA A 30 -6.42 5.50 -17.73
N LYS A 31 -5.22 5.85 -17.26
CA LYS A 31 -4.68 5.46 -15.96
C LYS A 31 -5.57 5.99 -14.82
N ASP A 32 -6.00 7.24 -14.89
CA ASP A 32 -6.87 7.84 -13.88
C ASP A 32 -8.26 7.18 -13.87
N PHE A 33 -8.82 6.92 -15.05
CA PHE A 33 -10.05 6.15 -15.16
C PHE A 33 -9.93 4.75 -14.54
N PHE A 34 -8.80 4.07 -14.75
CA PHE A 34 -8.52 2.79 -14.11
C PHE A 34 -8.53 2.89 -12.58
N PHE A 35 -7.82 3.87 -11.99
CA PHE A 35 -7.79 4.04 -10.54
C PHE A 35 -9.15 4.44 -9.96
N ASN A 36 -9.92 5.25 -10.68
CA ASN A 36 -11.30 5.60 -10.30
C ASN A 36 -12.19 4.36 -10.30
N MET A 37 -12.13 3.54 -11.35
CA MET A 37 -12.88 2.29 -11.45
C MET A 37 -12.47 1.29 -10.37
N PHE A 38 -11.16 1.19 -10.09
CA PHE A 38 -10.60 0.36 -9.03
C PHE A 38 -11.15 0.76 -7.65
N TYR A 39 -11.20 2.07 -7.37
CA TYR A 39 -11.78 2.59 -6.13
C TYR A 39 -13.27 2.27 -6.01
N VAL A 40 -14.05 2.46 -7.07
CA VAL A 40 -15.48 2.11 -7.10
C VAL A 40 -15.68 0.62 -6.85
N ALA A 41 -14.90 -0.24 -7.51
CA ALA A 41 -14.96 -1.68 -7.34
C ALA A 41 -14.67 -2.14 -5.91
N ILE A 42 -13.67 -1.54 -5.24
CA ILE A 42 -13.36 -1.84 -3.83
C ILE A 42 -14.53 -1.47 -2.92
N ASN A 43 -15.12 -0.30 -3.10
CA ASN A 43 -16.22 0.17 -2.25
C ASN A 43 -17.48 -0.69 -2.44
N ILE A 44 -17.82 -1.02 -3.69
CA ILE A 44 -18.94 -1.94 -3.99
C ILE A 44 -18.64 -3.32 -3.41
N GLY A 45 -17.44 -3.87 -3.60
CA GLY A 45 -17.03 -5.15 -3.04
C GLY A 45 -17.15 -5.19 -1.52
N GLY A 46 -16.71 -4.12 -0.84
CA GLY A 46 -16.86 -3.95 0.60
C GLY A 46 -18.33 -3.92 1.03
N LEU A 47 -19.17 -3.14 0.33
CA LEU A 47 -20.59 -3.06 0.59
C LEU A 47 -21.29 -4.41 0.44
N LEU A 48 -21.04 -5.12 -0.66
CA LEU A 48 -21.61 -6.44 -0.93
C LEU A 48 -21.17 -7.46 0.12
N THR A 49 -19.90 -7.41 0.53
CA THR A 49 -19.37 -8.31 1.57
C THR A 49 -20.10 -8.10 2.90
N THR A 50 -20.35 -6.84 3.28
CA THR A 50 -21.08 -6.51 4.51
C THR A 50 -22.51 -7.06 4.53
N PHE A 51 -23.18 -7.20 3.38
CA PHE A 51 -24.51 -7.81 3.30
C PHE A 51 -24.47 -9.33 3.15
N ILE A 52 -23.59 -9.87 2.32
CA ILE A 52 -23.59 -11.28 1.93
C ILE A 52 -22.97 -12.17 3.02
N VAL A 53 -21.89 -11.72 3.67
CA VAL A 53 -21.14 -12.54 4.64
C VAL A 53 -21.98 -12.85 5.90
N PRO A 54 -22.73 -11.91 6.50
CA PRO A 54 -23.60 -12.22 7.63
C PRO A 54 -24.70 -13.22 7.28
N GLU A 55 -25.32 -13.09 6.10
CA GLU A 55 -26.36 -14.02 5.64
C GLU A 55 -25.81 -15.44 5.42
N LEU A 56 -24.61 -15.55 4.84
CA LEU A 56 -23.93 -16.85 4.71
C LEU A 56 -23.55 -17.46 6.06
N SER A 57 -23.20 -16.62 7.04
CA SER A 57 -22.80 -17.08 8.38
C SER A 57 -23.98 -17.64 9.19
N LYS A 58 -25.21 -17.22 8.88
CA LYS A 58 -26.46 -17.73 9.50
C LYS A 58 -26.86 -19.12 9.02
N ILE A 59 -26.27 -19.62 7.93
CA ILE A 59 -26.57 -20.95 7.40
C ILE A 59 -26.03 -22.01 8.37
N HIS A 60 -26.84 -23.01 8.69
CA HIS A 60 -26.43 -24.12 9.54
C HIS A 60 -25.46 -25.05 8.81
N CYS A 61 -24.27 -25.27 9.37
CA CYS A 61 -23.29 -26.23 8.87
C CYS A 61 -22.81 -27.14 10.00
N TYR A 62 -22.57 -28.43 9.70
CA TYR A 62 -21.96 -29.41 10.62
C TYR A 62 -22.64 -29.51 12.01
N GLY A 63 -23.95 -29.27 12.08
CA GLY A 63 -24.72 -29.30 13.34
C GLY A 63 -24.51 -28.09 14.27
N GLN A 64 -23.75 -27.09 13.84
CA GLN A 64 -23.54 -25.82 14.54
C GLN A 64 -24.48 -24.74 14.00
N LYS A 65 -24.94 -23.83 14.88
CA LYS A 65 -25.87 -22.75 14.50
C LYS A 65 -25.26 -21.72 13.53
N SER A 66 -23.93 -21.57 13.51
CA SER A 66 -23.23 -20.59 12.68
C SER A 66 -22.12 -21.27 11.86
N CYS A 67 -22.09 -20.99 10.56
CA CYS A 67 -21.14 -21.58 9.61
C CYS A 67 -20.02 -20.60 9.21
N TYR A 68 -18.96 -20.52 10.02
CA TYR A 68 -17.80 -19.69 9.69
C TYR A 68 -17.04 -20.21 8.46
N SER A 69 -17.01 -21.52 8.22
CA SER A 69 -16.35 -22.10 7.06
C SER A 69 -16.96 -21.64 5.72
N GLY A 70 -18.28 -21.46 5.64
CA GLY A 70 -18.96 -20.96 4.45
C GLY A 70 -18.63 -19.50 4.17
N ALA A 71 -18.56 -18.67 5.21
CA ALA A 71 -18.17 -17.27 5.12
C ALA A 71 -16.73 -17.07 4.62
N PHE A 72 -15.77 -17.92 5.03
CA PHE A 72 -14.39 -17.88 4.53
C PHE A 72 -14.20 -18.56 3.17
N LEU A 73 -15.09 -19.48 2.78
CA LEU A 73 -15.02 -20.14 1.49
C LEU A 73 -15.34 -19.19 0.34
N LEU A 74 -16.32 -18.29 0.51
CA LEU A 74 -16.68 -17.29 -0.49
C LEU A 74 -15.48 -16.45 -0.97
N PRO A 75 -14.73 -15.73 -0.11
CA PRO A 75 -13.57 -14.97 -0.54
C PRO A 75 -12.46 -15.86 -1.09
N THR A 76 -12.33 -17.11 -0.61
CA THR A 76 -11.36 -18.07 -1.14
C THR A 76 -11.65 -18.41 -2.61
N ILE A 77 -12.91 -18.68 -2.95
CA ILE A 77 -13.32 -18.99 -4.32
C ILE A 77 -13.15 -17.75 -5.22
N ILE A 78 -13.62 -16.58 -4.78
CA ILE A 78 -13.51 -15.34 -5.56
C ILE A 78 -12.04 -15.00 -5.82
N PHE A 79 -11.18 -15.10 -4.80
CA PHE A 79 -9.76 -14.85 -4.94
C PHE A 79 -9.07 -15.87 -5.86
N GLY A 80 -9.46 -17.15 -5.76
CA GLY A 80 -8.98 -18.20 -6.67
C GLY A 80 -9.34 -17.91 -8.14
N LEU A 81 -10.58 -17.49 -8.40
CA LEU A 81 -11.01 -17.09 -9.75
C LEU A 81 -10.24 -15.86 -10.24
N ALA A 82 -10.06 -14.86 -9.40
CA ALA A 82 -9.27 -13.67 -9.73
C ALA A 82 -7.81 -14.03 -10.08
N LEU A 83 -7.21 -14.96 -9.34
CA LEU A 83 -5.85 -15.45 -9.62
C LEU A 83 -5.76 -16.18 -10.97
N VAL A 84 -6.76 -16.99 -11.32
CA VAL A 84 -6.82 -17.68 -12.61
C VAL A 84 -6.90 -16.66 -13.75
N VAL A 85 -7.77 -15.65 -13.63
CA VAL A 85 -7.89 -14.57 -14.62
C VAL A 85 -6.57 -13.79 -14.74
N PHE A 86 -5.95 -13.45 -13.60
CA PHE A 86 -4.66 -12.77 -13.57
C PHE A 86 -3.56 -13.60 -14.25
N ALA A 87 -3.47 -14.90 -13.95
CA ALA A 87 -2.50 -15.80 -14.56
C ALA A 87 -2.73 -15.95 -16.08
N ALA A 88 -3.98 -16.07 -16.52
CA ALA A 88 -4.33 -16.15 -17.93
C ALA A 88 -3.98 -14.85 -18.70
N GLY A 89 -4.07 -13.71 -18.04
CA GLY A 89 -3.71 -12.40 -18.58
C GLY A 89 -2.21 -12.14 -18.74
N HIS A 90 -1.34 -13.00 -18.16
CA HIS A 90 0.11 -12.78 -18.09
C HIS A 90 0.77 -12.41 -19.43
N ARG A 91 0.29 -12.98 -20.54
CA ARG A 91 0.84 -12.71 -21.89
C ARG A 91 0.59 -11.28 -22.39
N PHE A 92 -0.43 -10.62 -21.85
CA PHE A 92 -0.83 -9.25 -22.24
C PHE A 92 -0.22 -8.17 -21.35
N TYR A 93 0.42 -8.55 -20.24
CA TYR A 93 0.95 -7.59 -19.29
C TYR A 93 2.27 -7.01 -19.75
N ARG A 94 2.41 -5.70 -19.57
CA ARG A 94 3.69 -5.02 -19.62
C ARG A 94 4.42 -5.29 -18.30
N ILE A 95 5.55 -5.99 -18.40
CA ILE A 95 6.43 -6.28 -17.26
C ILE A 95 7.47 -5.17 -17.18
N VAL A 96 7.38 -4.33 -16.16
CA VAL A 96 8.38 -3.29 -15.88
C VAL A 96 9.57 -3.96 -15.17
N PRO A 97 10.82 -3.74 -15.62
CA PRO A 97 11.99 -4.31 -14.97
C PRO A 97 12.12 -3.79 -13.54
N PRO A 98 12.63 -4.60 -12.60
CA PRO A 98 12.81 -4.14 -11.22
C PRO A 98 13.79 -2.97 -11.17
N LEU A 99 13.50 -1.97 -10.33
CA LEU A 99 14.50 -0.96 -10.00
C LEU A 99 15.68 -1.67 -9.32
N GLY A 100 16.88 -1.48 -9.87
CA GLY A 100 18.09 -2.21 -9.45
C GLY A 100 18.48 -2.03 -7.97
N GLU A 101 17.91 -1.05 -7.27
CA GLU A 101 18.10 -0.85 -5.85
C GLU A 101 16.76 -0.70 -5.12
N PHE A 102 16.69 -1.26 -3.90
CA PHE A 102 15.54 -1.11 -3.02
C PHE A 102 15.41 0.36 -2.57
N LEU A 103 14.37 1.03 -3.07
CA LEU A 103 14.10 2.45 -2.84
C LEU A 103 14.19 2.90 -1.36
N PRO A 104 13.65 2.16 -0.37
CA PRO A 104 13.80 2.54 1.03
C PRO A 104 15.25 2.54 1.51
N TRP A 105 16.08 1.61 1.05
CA TRP A 105 17.50 1.58 1.40
C TRP A 105 18.24 2.76 0.77
N LYS A 106 17.91 3.11 -0.47
CA LYS A 106 18.43 4.30 -1.15
C LYS A 106 18.05 5.57 -0.39
N ALA A 107 16.81 5.68 0.08
CA ALA A 107 16.34 6.82 0.87
C ALA A 107 17.07 6.92 2.23
N ILE A 108 17.28 5.80 2.93
CA ILE A 108 18.05 5.76 4.19
C ILE A 108 19.49 6.24 3.96
N LYS A 109 20.18 5.73 2.94
CA LYS A 109 21.54 6.15 2.58
C LYS A 109 21.61 7.63 2.25
N ALA A 110 20.69 8.12 1.41
CA ALA A 110 20.60 9.53 1.04
C ALA A 110 20.39 10.42 2.27
N THR A 111 19.52 10.01 3.18
CA THR A 111 19.20 10.74 4.42
C THR A 111 20.39 10.75 5.39
N HIS A 112 21.06 9.61 5.55
CA HIS A 112 22.26 9.48 6.38
C HIS A 112 23.40 10.35 5.84
N LEU A 113 23.61 10.34 4.52
CA LEU A 113 24.60 11.19 3.87
C LEU A 113 24.26 12.68 4.03
N ALA A 114 23.00 13.06 3.80
CA ALA A 114 22.55 14.43 3.98
C ALA A 114 22.75 14.91 5.44
N ALA A 115 22.42 14.05 6.42
CA ALA A 115 22.59 14.36 7.84
C ALA A 115 24.06 14.50 8.24
N THR A 116 24.94 13.62 7.77
CA THR A 116 26.39 13.67 8.06
C THR A 116 27.04 14.91 7.43
N ARG A 117 26.72 15.24 6.18
CA ARG A 117 27.19 16.45 5.51
C ARG A 117 26.65 17.71 6.17
N ASN A 118 25.35 17.76 6.51
CA ASN A 118 24.76 18.89 7.22
C ASN A 118 25.41 19.12 8.59
N ARG A 119 25.75 18.05 9.33
CA ARG A 119 26.43 18.14 10.62
C ARG A 119 27.82 18.76 10.52
N ASN A 120 28.54 18.47 9.44
CA ASN A 120 29.90 18.98 9.19
C ASN A 120 29.92 20.32 8.43
N ALA A 121 28.80 20.78 7.90
CA ALA A 121 28.69 22.03 7.15
C ALA A 121 28.78 23.27 8.06
N THR A 122 29.39 24.32 7.51
CA THR A 122 29.46 25.64 8.14
C THR A 122 28.09 26.33 8.14
N PRO A 123 27.85 27.32 9.02
CA PRO A 123 26.59 28.05 9.07
C PRO A 123 26.20 28.73 7.74
N GLU A 124 27.19 29.21 6.99
CA GLU A 124 27.00 29.84 5.67
C GLU A 124 26.52 28.83 4.61
N GLU A 125 27.10 27.63 4.60
CA GLU A 125 26.70 26.55 3.68
C GLU A 125 25.29 26.02 4.00
N ARG A 126 24.90 25.99 5.28
CA ARG A 126 23.54 25.63 5.69
C ARG A 126 22.51 26.66 5.23
N ALA A 127 22.83 27.95 5.36
CA ALA A 127 21.98 29.03 4.88
C ALA A 127 21.81 28.98 3.35
N ALA A 128 22.87 28.64 2.62
CA ALA A 128 22.84 28.56 1.16
C ALA A 128 21.98 27.41 0.61
N ARG A 129 21.96 26.24 1.26
CA ARG A 129 21.19 25.07 0.79
C ARG A 129 19.76 24.98 1.33
N GLY A 130 19.41 25.78 2.35
CA GLY A 130 18.07 25.83 2.93
C GLY A 130 17.72 24.56 3.72
N HIS A 131 17.13 23.56 3.06
CA HIS A 131 16.72 22.31 3.72
C HIS A 131 17.90 21.32 3.83
N TRP A 132 18.07 20.71 5.01
CA TRP A 132 19.20 19.81 5.31
C TRP A 132 19.29 18.57 4.40
N LEU A 133 18.19 18.16 3.78
CA LEU A 133 18.19 17.02 2.84
C LEU A 133 18.94 17.35 1.53
N ASN A 134 19.03 18.62 1.14
CA ASN A 134 19.66 19.08 -0.10
C ASN A 134 21.19 18.88 -0.11
N PHE A 135 21.79 18.46 1.01
CA PHE A 135 23.20 18.08 1.07
C PHE A 135 23.52 16.78 0.32
N ALA A 136 22.52 15.96 -0.01
CA ALA A 136 22.67 14.74 -0.81
C ALA A 136 22.28 14.91 -2.29
N GLU A 137 21.90 16.11 -2.73
CA GLU A 137 21.30 16.37 -4.06
C GLU A 137 22.20 15.98 -5.22
N GLU A 138 23.49 16.28 -5.10
CA GLU A 138 24.50 15.98 -6.13
C GLU A 138 24.65 14.48 -6.41
N GLU A 139 24.38 13.63 -5.42
CA GLU A 139 24.63 12.18 -5.49
C GLU A 139 23.35 11.37 -5.75
N TYR A 140 22.20 11.86 -5.28
CA TYR A 140 20.92 11.13 -5.36
C TYR A 140 19.86 11.82 -6.24
N GLY A 141 20.09 13.06 -6.67
CA GLY A 141 19.21 13.85 -7.52
C GLY A 141 18.15 14.64 -6.72
N GLY A 142 17.86 15.87 -7.16
CA GLY A 142 16.93 16.79 -6.47
C GLY A 142 15.50 16.26 -6.40
N VAL A 143 14.98 15.69 -7.50
CA VAL A 143 13.61 15.13 -7.55
C VAL A 143 13.42 14.01 -6.53
N PHE A 144 14.38 13.09 -6.42
CA PHE A 144 14.29 11.99 -5.46
C PHE A 144 14.32 12.48 -4.01
N LEU A 145 15.12 13.49 -3.71
CA LEU A 145 15.19 14.05 -2.36
C LEU A 145 13.95 14.86 -2.01
N GLU A 146 13.35 15.55 -2.98
CA GLU A 146 12.05 16.18 -2.83
C GLU A 146 10.98 15.13 -2.50
N GLU A 147 10.94 14.01 -3.21
CA GLU A 147 10.04 12.89 -2.89
C GLU A 147 10.30 12.31 -1.50
N VAL A 148 11.55 12.10 -1.10
CA VAL A 148 11.91 11.60 0.24
C VAL A 148 11.53 12.60 1.34
N ARG A 149 11.71 13.90 1.09
CA ARG A 149 11.32 14.97 2.01
C ARG A 149 9.81 15.00 2.16
N ASP A 150 9.07 15.02 1.08
CA ASP A 150 7.61 15.11 1.09
C ASP A 150 7.01 13.84 1.71
N PHE A 151 7.59 12.68 1.42
CA PHE A 151 7.27 11.44 2.11
C PHE A 151 7.53 11.55 3.62
N GLY A 152 8.69 12.03 4.05
CA GLY A 152 9.03 12.19 5.47
C GLY A 152 8.14 13.21 6.19
N LEU A 153 7.82 14.34 5.55
CA LEU A 153 7.04 15.43 6.14
C LEU A 153 5.53 15.16 6.14
N VAL A 154 5.01 14.39 5.19
CA VAL A 154 3.58 14.11 5.09
C VAL A 154 3.25 12.76 5.72
N LEU A 155 4.02 11.71 5.40
CA LEU A 155 3.66 10.36 5.80
C LEU A 155 3.92 10.10 7.29
N VAL A 156 5.07 10.53 7.83
CA VAL A 156 5.44 10.26 9.23
C VAL A 156 4.44 10.90 10.22
N PRO A 157 4.09 12.20 10.13
CA PRO A 157 3.16 12.82 11.07
C PRO A 157 1.70 12.44 10.85
N VAL A 158 1.33 11.92 9.67
CA VAL A 158 -0.05 11.48 9.40
C VAL A 158 -0.22 10.00 9.74
N VAL A 159 0.62 9.13 9.18
CA VAL A 159 0.45 7.68 9.28
C VAL A 159 0.79 7.16 10.66
N ILE A 160 1.81 7.69 11.35
CA ILE A 160 2.17 7.18 12.69
C ILE A 160 1.02 7.47 13.68
N PRO A 161 0.58 8.73 13.90
CA PRO A 161 -0.53 9.00 14.80
C PRO A 161 -1.82 8.32 14.37
N PHE A 162 -2.13 8.29 13.08
CA PHE A 162 -3.33 7.62 12.57
C PHE A 162 -3.30 6.10 12.84
N SER A 163 -2.17 5.45 12.62
CA SER A 163 -2.00 4.01 12.91
C SER A 163 -2.14 3.72 14.41
N PHE A 164 -1.58 4.58 15.27
CA PHE A 164 -1.75 4.46 16.72
C PHE A 164 -3.19 4.69 17.16
N CYS A 165 -3.87 5.72 16.64
CA CYS A 165 -5.29 5.97 16.88
C CYS A 165 -6.14 4.77 16.45
N TRP A 166 -5.88 4.20 15.27
CA TRP A 166 -6.61 3.04 14.76
C TRP A 166 -6.34 1.78 15.59
N MET A 167 -5.09 1.56 16.02
CA MET A 167 -4.73 0.45 16.92
C MET A 167 -5.46 0.56 18.26
N LEU A 168 -5.51 1.75 18.86
CA LEU A 168 -6.24 2.00 20.11
C LEU A 168 -7.76 1.87 19.93
N TYR A 169 -8.30 2.34 18.80
CA TYR A 169 -9.71 2.18 18.47
C TYR A 169 -10.12 0.71 18.40
N ASN A 170 -9.34 -0.14 17.71
CA ASN A 170 -9.64 -1.57 17.60
C ASN A 170 -9.42 -2.36 18.89
N GLN A 171 -8.71 -1.81 19.89
CA GLN A 171 -8.67 -2.44 21.23
C GLN A 171 -9.99 -2.28 21.98
N ASN A 172 -10.78 -1.25 21.68
CA ASN A 172 -12.10 -1.04 22.29
C ASN A 172 -13.19 -1.89 21.62
N SER A 173 -13.00 -2.33 20.37
CA SER A 173 -13.94 -3.19 19.64
C SER A 173 -13.76 -4.68 19.97
N ASN A 174 -13.70 -5.03 21.26
CA ASN A 174 -13.84 -6.41 21.70
C ASN A 174 -15.33 -6.81 21.64
N GLU A 175 -15.92 -6.83 20.44
CA GLU A 175 -17.26 -7.39 20.19
C GLU A 175 -17.28 -8.93 20.28
N TRP A 176 -16.17 -9.56 20.67
CA TRP A 176 -16.09 -11.00 20.91
C TRP A 176 -16.63 -11.42 22.29
N SER A 177 -17.06 -10.48 23.12
CA SER A 177 -17.52 -10.75 24.49
C SER A 177 -18.99 -10.41 24.79
N ASN A 178 -19.84 -10.13 23.79
CA ASN A 178 -21.29 -9.95 24.01
C ASN A 178 -22.12 -10.65 22.93
#